data_AF-A0A952K9Z8-F1
#
_entry.id   AF-A0A952K9Z8-F1
#
_cell.length_a   1.000
_cell.length_b   1.000
_cell.length_c   1.000
_cell.angle_alpha   90.00
_cell.angle_beta   90.00
_cell.angle_gamma   90.00
#
_symmetry.space_group_name_H-M   'P 1'
#
loop_
_entity.id
_entity.type
_entity.pdbx_description
1 polymer ?
#
loop_
_entity_poly.entity_id
_entity_poly.type
_entity_poly.pdbx_seq_one_letter_code
_entity_poly.pdbx_strand_id
1 'polypeptide(L)'
;ARPLLPAPHTAANVQPPQGHFDAATGEFQFVVDAAHRPPRPWVNVIANAGFGFQVSEAGAGYTWAVNSRLHQVTPWSNDPVTDPCFEHYLLQDLDTQALLPLHATPGSGTSCRVRHGQGYSAFESLHGALKAETTYFADVNESVKLVQLRLHNQGGAGRRLRALAMVEWQLGGARHERRTVRAWKSDSPALTAVFAKQRESRAGFGGATAFLSLSGLPGPLQWTCERSEFFDAAGQLVIPPALGQSATSGADPCAALAGEFTLAPGQNITLAFVLGHAADPAAAEQLARNWQSRDAAQTLEQVKAYWAGLLGKLQVRTPDPLFDALANRWLLYQTLASRLWSKAGFYQAGGAFGFRDQLQDAMAFAVIEPDRLRRQILLNASRQFPEGDVQHWWHAPGGEGVRTHFSDDLLWLPYACAYYVQVTGDLSILDEQVAFIDGPAIPEGAEDAYYAPQTSTQTATLFEHCARTLDKSLATGSHGLPLMGTGDWNDGMNRVGHEGRGESVWLAWFLCRVVQDFEPLARARNDAARAGKWLAAREGWISALHQDGWDGAWFRRAF
;
A
#
# COMPACT_ATOMS: atom_id res chain seq x y z
N ALA A 1 -21.48 0.17 -47.00
CA ALA A 1 -21.38 1.06 -45.82
C ALA A 1 -21.77 0.25 -44.58
N ARG A 2 -20.84 0.06 -43.63
CA ARG A 2 -21.17 -0.54 -42.32
C ARG A 2 -22.12 0.41 -41.58
N PRO A 3 -23.17 -0.07 -40.90
CA PRO A 3 -23.98 0.81 -40.08
C PRO A 3 -23.10 1.38 -38.96
N LEU A 4 -23.10 2.70 -38.84
CA LEU A 4 -22.51 3.42 -37.72
C LEU A 4 -23.08 2.85 -36.43
N LEU A 5 -22.20 2.54 -35.47
CA LEU A 5 -22.56 2.22 -34.10
C LEU A 5 -23.56 3.29 -33.62
N PRO A 6 -24.66 2.91 -32.94
CA PRO A 6 -25.58 3.88 -32.38
C PRO A 6 -24.77 4.83 -31.47
N ALA A 7 -25.06 6.13 -31.59
CA ALA A 7 -24.46 7.14 -30.74
C ALA A 7 -24.59 6.72 -29.26
N PRO A 8 -23.53 6.89 -28.43
CA PRO A 8 -23.60 6.53 -27.03
C PRO A 8 -24.82 7.22 -26.43
N HIS A 9 -25.68 6.44 -25.78
CA HIS A 9 -26.76 6.96 -24.97
C HIS A 9 -26.19 8.13 -24.16
N THR A 10 -26.81 9.30 -24.30
CA THR A 10 -26.50 10.50 -23.52
C THR A 10 -26.27 10.07 -22.09
N ALA A 11 -25.02 10.15 -21.63
CA ALA A 11 -24.70 9.85 -20.25
C ALA A 11 -25.69 10.66 -19.40
N ALA A 12 -26.44 9.98 -18.54
CA ALA A 12 -27.17 10.67 -17.50
C ALA A 12 -26.21 11.68 -16.85
N ASN A 13 -26.72 12.83 -16.45
CA ASN A 13 -25.91 13.92 -15.91
C ASN A 13 -25.37 13.54 -14.51
N VAL A 14 -24.49 12.52 -14.45
CA VAL A 14 -23.95 11.93 -13.24
C VAL A 14 -23.08 12.97 -12.55
N GLN A 15 -23.42 13.31 -11.33
CA GLN A 15 -22.71 14.29 -10.52
C GLN A 15 -21.75 13.58 -9.54
N PRO A 16 -20.65 14.23 -9.14
CA PRO A 16 -19.85 13.76 -8.01
C PRO A 16 -20.71 13.71 -6.74
N PRO A 17 -20.57 12.68 -5.90
CA PRO A 17 -21.27 12.62 -4.62
C PRO A 17 -20.72 13.70 -3.67
N GLN A 18 -21.59 14.22 -2.81
CA GLN A 18 -21.17 15.11 -1.73
C GLN A 18 -20.71 14.26 -0.54
N GLY A 19 -19.44 14.40 -0.17
CA GLY A 19 -18.86 13.74 0.99
C GLY A 19 -18.72 14.67 2.19
N HIS A 20 -18.74 14.11 3.38
CA HIS A 20 -18.46 14.83 4.63
C HIS A 20 -17.65 13.96 5.59
N PHE A 21 -16.91 14.59 6.48
CA PHE A 21 -16.26 13.89 7.60
C PHE A 21 -17.23 13.81 8.77
N ASP A 22 -17.40 12.60 9.32
CA ASP A 22 -18.12 12.41 10.56
C ASP A 22 -17.26 12.90 11.73
N ALA A 23 -17.81 13.81 12.54
CA ALA A 23 -17.06 14.44 13.62
C ALA A 23 -16.75 13.49 14.79
N ALA A 24 -17.53 12.41 14.96
CA ALA A 24 -17.36 11.46 16.05
C ALA A 24 -16.40 10.32 15.66
N THR A 25 -16.54 9.79 14.44
CA THR A 25 -15.76 8.64 13.97
C THR A 25 -14.54 9.04 13.15
N GLY A 26 -14.55 10.23 12.55
CA GLY A 26 -13.54 10.66 11.59
C GLY A 26 -13.62 9.97 10.24
N GLU A 27 -14.69 9.19 9.99
CA GLU A 27 -14.95 8.55 8.70
C GLU A 27 -15.30 9.59 7.63
N PHE A 28 -14.91 9.32 6.39
CA PHE A 28 -15.39 10.06 5.23
C PHE A 28 -16.60 9.34 4.65
N GLN A 29 -17.76 9.99 4.66
CA GLN A 29 -19.04 9.41 4.29
C GLN A 29 -19.63 10.08 3.06
N PHE A 30 -20.19 9.28 2.15
CA PHE A 30 -20.86 9.76 0.95
C PHE A 30 -21.87 8.70 0.44
N VAL A 31 -22.74 9.11 -0.48
CA VAL A 31 -23.74 8.22 -1.10
C VAL A 31 -23.41 8.05 -2.58
N VAL A 32 -23.42 6.82 -3.05
CA VAL A 32 -23.23 6.47 -4.47
C VAL A 32 -24.52 5.85 -4.99
N ASP A 33 -25.02 6.33 -6.11
CA ASP A 33 -26.24 5.84 -6.74
C ASP A 33 -26.18 5.97 -8.28
N ALA A 34 -27.33 5.96 -8.96
CA ALA A 34 -27.39 6.12 -10.42
C ALA A 34 -27.09 7.55 -10.90
N ALA A 35 -27.35 8.56 -10.07
CA ALA A 35 -27.15 9.97 -10.35
C ALA A 35 -25.86 10.53 -9.74
N HIS A 36 -25.34 9.91 -8.67
CA HIS A 36 -24.16 10.36 -7.94
C HIS A 36 -23.05 9.32 -7.99
N ARG A 37 -21.96 9.62 -8.71
CA ARG A 37 -20.75 8.77 -8.75
C ARG A 37 -19.48 9.62 -8.80
N PRO A 38 -18.41 9.19 -8.12
CA PRO A 38 -17.12 9.83 -8.27
C PRO A 38 -16.68 9.86 -9.74
N PRO A 39 -16.05 10.96 -10.21
CA PRO A 39 -15.52 11.03 -11.57
C PRO A 39 -14.32 10.10 -11.80
N ARG A 40 -13.72 9.63 -10.70
CA ARG A 40 -12.61 8.68 -10.61
C ARG A 40 -12.82 7.87 -9.32
N PRO A 41 -12.38 6.60 -9.27
CA PRO A 41 -12.55 5.78 -8.07
C PRO A 41 -12.03 6.46 -6.81
N TRP A 42 -12.87 6.53 -5.79
CA TRP A 42 -12.50 6.95 -4.45
C TRP A 42 -12.14 5.72 -3.66
N VAL A 43 -10.86 5.53 -3.39
CA VAL A 43 -10.34 4.33 -2.72
C VAL A 43 -9.94 4.60 -1.28
N ASN A 44 -10.09 3.57 -0.45
CA ASN A 44 -9.36 3.44 0.80
C ASN A 44 -8.22 2.43 0.64
N VAL A 45 -7.04 2.75 1.16
CA VAL A 45 -5.89 1.84 1.23
C VAL A 45 -5.80 1.30 2.64
N ILE A 46 -6.03 0.00 2.82
CA ILE A 46 -6.12 -0.67 4.12
C ILE A 46 -4.99 -1.69 4.19
N ALA A 47 -4.09 -1.53 5.14
CA ALA A 47 -2.92 -2.37 5.26
C ALA A 47 -2.44 -2.52 6.70
N ASN A 48 -1.64 -3.56 6.91
CA ASN A 48 -0.67 -3.68 7.99
C ASN A 48 0.73 -3.83 7.39
N ALA A 49 1.75 -4.08 8.21
CA ALA A 49 3.15 -4.12 7.77
C ALA A 49 3.46 -5.15 6.67
N GLY A 50 2.71 -6.26 6.62
CA GLY A 50 2.98 -7.39 5.72
C GLY A 50 1.88 -7.69 4.71
N PHE A 51 0.76 -6.97 4.73
CA PHE A 51 -0.42 -7.31 3.93
C PHE A 51 -1.34 -6.11 3.78
N GLY A 52 -2.08 -6.05 2.68
CA GLY A 52 -3.09 -5.03 2.52
C GLY A 52 -3.91 -5.19 1.26
N PHE A 53 -4.88 -4.29 1.11
CA PHE A 53 -5.71 -4.17 -0.08
C PHE A 53 -6.14 -2.72 -0.27
N GLN A 54 -6.61 -2.40 -1.47
CA GLN A 54 -7.39 -1.20 -1.72
C GLN A 54 -8.85 -1.59 -1.98
N VAL A 55 -9.79 -0.70 -1.66
CA VAL A 55 -11.21 -0.86 -2.00
C VAL A 55 -11.81 0.47 -2.41
N SER A 56 -12.44 0.52 -3.58
CA SER A 56 -13.15 1.68 -4.11
C SER A 56 -14.58 1.76 -3.59
N GLU A 57 -15.29 2.85 -3.92
CA GLU A 57 -16.72 2.99 -3.67
C GLU A 57 -17.60 1.95 -4.39
N ALA A 58 -17.06 1.31 -5.42
CA ALA A 58 -17.71 0.23 -6.16
C ALA A 58 -17.41 -1.17 -5.59
N GLY A 59 -16.60 -1.26 -4.53
CA GLY A 59 -16.15 -2.53 -3.94
C GLY A 59 -15.01 -3.21 -4.71
N ALA A 60 -14.48 -2.56 -5.75
CA ALA A 60 -13.36 -3.07 -6.55
C ALA A 60 -12.02 -2.74 -5.91
N GLY A 61 -10.99 -3.49 -6.30
CA GLY A 61 -9.64 -3.31 -5.79
C GLY A 61 -8.80 -4.57 -5.96
N TYR A 62 -7.71 -4.63 -5.22
CA TYR A 62 -6.80 -5.77 -5.21
C TYR A 62 -6.17 -5.94 -3.83
N THR A 63 -5.65 -7.13 -3.58
CA THR A 63 -5.02 -7.56 -2.34
C THR A 63 -3.57 -7.97 -2.64
N TRP A 64 -2.65 -7.67 -1.73
CA TRP A 64 -1.26 -8.07 -1.81
C TRP A 64 -0.74 -8.60 -0.47
N ALA A 65 0.36 -9.34 -0.53
CA ALA A 65 1.08 -9.79 0.65
C ALA A 65 2.57 -9.54 0.46
N VAL A 66 3.26 -9.07 1.49
CA VAL A 66 4.69 -8.73 1.55
C VAL A 66 5.09 -7.57 0.64
N ASN A 67 4.69 -7.57 -0.63
CA ASN A 67 5.05 -6.57 -1.63
C ASN A 67 3.88 -6.31 -2.59
N SER A 68 3.38 -5.08 -2.62
CA SER A 68 2.21 -4.67 -3.41
C SER A 68 2.41 -4.70 -4.93
N ARG A 69 3.67 -4.80 -5.40
CA ARG A 69 4.03 -4.89 -6.83
C ARG A 69 4.43 -6.29 -7.24
N LEU A 70 5.31 -6.92 -6.45
CA LEU A 70 5.93 -8.19 -6.80
C LEU A 70 5.08 -9.41 -6.39
N HIS A 71 4.19 -9.26 -5.41
CA HIS A 71 3.38 -10.37 -4.91
C HIS A 71 1.93 -9.95 -4.67
N GLN A 72 1.26 -9.67 -5.79
CA GLN A 72 -0.17 -9.40 -5.82
C GLN A 72 -0.93 -10.71 -5.59
N VAL A 73 -1.76 -10.78 -4.55
CA VAL A 73 -2.61 -11.95 -4.29
C VAL A 73 -3.70 -12.01 -5.36
N THR A 74 -4.28 -10.86 -5.68
CA THR A 74 -5.28 -10.65 -6.72
C THR A 74 -4.83 -9.53 -7.67
N PRO A 75 -5.28 -9.50 -8.94
CA PRO A 75 -4.78 -8.54 -9.92
C PRO A 75 -5.03 -7.08 -9.56
N TRP A 76 -4.00 -6.24 -9.73
CA TRP A 76 -4.13 -4.78 -9.67
C TRP A 76 -4.57 -4.18 -11.01
N SER A 77 -5.37 -3.10 -10.94
CA SER A 77 -5.70 -2.24 -12.06
C SER A 77 -5.67 -0.78 -11.62
N ASN A 78 -5.26 0.09 -12.54
CA ASN A 78 -5.34 1.55 -12.42
C ASN A 78 -6.27 2.18 -13.45
N ASP A 79 -7.15 1.39 -14.09
CA ASP A 79 -8.14 1.89 -15.03
C ASP A 79 -9.25 2.66 -14.28
N PRO A 80 -9.28 4.00 -14.33
CA PRO A 80 -10.24 4.80 -13.60
C PRO A 80 -11.64 4.80 -14.25
N VAL A 81 -11.77 4.23 -15.45
CA VAL A 81 -13.04 4.21 -16.20
C VAL A 81 -13.86 3.00 -15.81
N THR A 82 -13.24 1.81 -15.82
CA THR A 82 -13.96 0.56 -15.54
C THR A 82 -13.85 0.11 -14.09
N ASP A 83 -12.79 0.51 -13.38
CA ASP A 83 -12.47 0.06 -12.01
C ASP A 83 -12.71 -1.45 -11.84
N PRO A 84 -11.99 -2.28 -12.62
CA PRO A 84 -12.35 -3.68 -12.79
C PRO A 84 -12.18 -4.44 -11.48
N CYS A 85 -13.18 -5.27 -11.15
CA CYS A 85 -13.17 -6.09 -9.96
C CYS A 85 -12.64 -7.49 -10.26
N PHE A 86 -11.72 -7.98 -9.43
CA PHE A 86 -11.18 -9.35 -9.47
C PHE A 86 -11.47 -10.14 -8.18
N GLU A 87 -12.20 -9.51 -7.26
CA GLU A 87 -12.63 -10.05 -5.97
C GLU A 87 -14.13 -9.85 -5.84
N HIS A 88 -14.91 -10.80 -6.36
CA HIS A 88 -16.36 -10.72 -6.37
C HIS A 88 -16.91 -11.29 -5.07
N TYR A 89 -17.51 -10.44 -4.25
CA TYR A 89 -18.29 -10.84 -3.07
C TYR A 89 -19.77 -10.57 -3.35
N LEU A 90 -20.56 -11.62 -3.44
CA LEU A 90 -21.89 -11.61 -4.02
C LEU A 90 -22.92 -12.19 -3.06
N LEU A 91 -24.13 -11.63 -3.12
CA LEU A 91 -25.31 -12.15 -2.46
C LEU A 91 -26.37 -12.42 -3.53
N GLN A 92 -26.94 -13.61 -3.55
CA GLN A 92 -27.98 -14.01 -4.50
C GLN A 92 -29.25 -14.40 -3.75
N ASP A 93 -30.40 -13.93 -4.23
CA ASP A 93 -31.72 -14.39 -3.79
C ASP A 93 -32.09 -15.64 -4.59
N LEU A 94 -32.28 -16.78 -3.91
CA LEU A 94 -32.49 -18.08 -4.54
C LEU A 94 -33.92 -18.27 -5.09
N ASP A 95 -34.87 -17.45 -4.65
CA ASP A 95 -36.25 -17.52 -5.15
C ASP A 95 -36.40 -16.78 -6.47
N THR A 96 -35.69 -15.66 -6.62
CA THR A 96 -35.70 -14.83 -7.83
C THR A 96 -34.51 -15.04 -8.76
N GLN A 97 -33.46 -15.73 -8.28
CA GLN A 97 -32.14 -15.85 -8.91
C GLN A 97 -31.38 -14.52 -9.08
N ALA A 98 -31.92 -13.41 -8.58
CA ALA A 98 -31.32 -12.09 -8.71
C ALA A 98 -30.10 -11.93 -7.80
N LEU A 99 -29.07 -11.25 -8.32
CA LEU A 99 -27.99 -10.73 -7.49
C LEU A 99 -28.48 -9.50 -6.72
N LEU A 100 -28.12 -9.44 -5.44
CA LEU A 100 -28.36 -8.33 -4.53
C LEU A 100 -27.03 -7.58 -4.35
N PRO A 101 -26.85 -6.42 -5.00
CA PRO A 101 -25.57 -5.70 -5.00
C PRO A 101 -25.16 -5.24 -3.60
N LEU A 102 -23.99 -5.68 -3.15
CA LEU A 102 -23.39 -5.24 -1.88
C LEU A 102 -22.75 -3.84 -1.97
N HIS A 103 -22.66 -3.29 -3.19
CA HIS A 103 -22.06 -1.99 -3.53
C HIS A 103 -22.87 -1.36 -4.67
N ALA A 104 -22.71 -0.04 -4.86
CA ALA A 104 -23.38 0.67 -5.96
C ALA A 104 -22.64 0.46 -7.30
N THR A 105 -23.02 -0.55 -8.06
CA THR A 105 -22.47 -0.78 -9.41
C THR A 105 -23.28 -0.08 -10.51
N PRO A 106 -22.67 0.37 -11.61
CA PRO A 106 -23.41 0.98 -12.72
C PRO A 106 -24.53 0.07 -13.24
N GLY A 107 -25.72 0.64 -13.47
CA GLY A 107 -26.87 -0.11 -13.98
C GLY A 107 -27.65 -0.92 -12.93
N SER A 108 -27.15 -1.08 -11.71
CA SER A 108 -27.86 -1.84 -10.65
C SER A 108 -29.06 -1.13 -10.04
N GLY A 109 -29.16 0.19 -10.21
CA GLY A 109 -30.16 1.04 -9.54
C GLY A 109 -30.02 1.11 -8.01
N THR A 110 -29.00 0.47 -7.42
CA THR A 110 -28.79 0.41 -5.98
C THR A 110 -28.12 1.70 -5.49
N SER A 111 -28.71 2.32 -4.46
CA SER A 111 -28.06 3.38 -3.69
C SER A 111 -27.30 2.76 -2.53
N CYS A 112 -26.06 3.20 -2.33
CA CYS A 112 -25.19 2.71 -1.28
C CYS A 112 -24.60 3.88 -0.48
N ARG A 113 -24.68 3.80 0.85
CA ARG A 113 -23.92 4.68 1.73
C ARG A 113 -22.53 4.09 1.95
N VAL A 114 -21.51 4.82 1.54
CA VAL A 114 -20.10 4.43 1.66
C VAL A 114 -19.47 5.20 2.82
N ARG A 115 -18.72 4.50 3.66
CA ARG A 115 -17.89 5.07 4.72
C ARG A 115 -16.48 4.55 4.60
N HIS A 116 -15.53 5.43 4.33
CA HIS A 116 -14.10 5.10 4.47
C HIS A 116 -13.66 5.51 5.87
N GLY A 117 -13.11 4.56 6.62
CA GLY A 117 -12.52 4.76 7.94
C GLY A 117 -11.06 4.33 7.98
N GLN A 118 -10.42 4.52 9.13
CA GLN A 118 -9.04 4.11 9.32
C GLN A 118 -8.97 2.59 9.54
N GLY A 119 -8.43 1.87 8.55
CA GLY A 119 -8.31 0.41 8.57
C GLY A 119 -9.54 -0.37 8.08
N TYR A 120 -10.60 0.32 7.66
CA TYR A 120 -11.81 -0.34 7.14
C TYR A 120 -12.61 0.54 6.16
N SER A 121 -13.46 -0.09 5.36
CA SER A 121 -14.49 0.58 4.56
C SER A 121 -15.82 -0.15 4.73
N ALA A 122 -16.91 0.59 4.93
CA ALA A 122 -18.25 0.04 5.09
C ALA A 122 -19.19 0.53 3.99
N PHE A 123 -20.07 -0.37 3.55
CA PHE A 123 -21.06 -0.17 2.49
C PHE A 123 -22.41 -0.60 3.03
N GLU A 124 -23.41 0.29 3.02
CA GLU A 124 -24.78 -0.06 3.39
C GLU A 124 -25.71 0.06 2.18
N SER A 125 -26.45 -1.03 1.93
CA SER A 125 -27.47 -1.11 0.89
C SER A 125 -28.79 -1.66 1.45
N LEU A 126 -29.88 -1.36 0.74
CA LEU A 126 -31.22 -1.83 1.07
C LEU A 126 -31.84 -2.51 -0.15
N HIS A 127 -32.23 -3.77 0.00
CA HIS A 127 -32.87 -4.57 -1.04
C HIS A 127 -34.31 -4.90 -0.62
N GLY A 128 -35.23 -3.97 -0.86
CA GLY A 128 -36.58 -4.03 -0.32
C GLY A 128 -36.54 -3.97 1.21
N ALA A 129 -36.96 -5.06 1.88
CA ALA A 129 -36.90 -5.18 3.33
C ALA A 129 -35.63 -5.87 3.87
N LEU A 130 -34.64 -6.15 3.01
CA LEU A 130 -33.36 -6.72 3.44
C LEU A 130 -32.31 -5.61 3.54
N LYS A 131 -31.88 -5.28 4.75
CA LYS A 131 -30.74 -4.39 4.98
C LYS A 131 -29.44 -5.21 4.92
N ALA A 132 -28.46 -4.72 4.16
CA ALA A 132 -27.12 -5.28 4.10
C ALA A 132 -26.06 -4.24 4.49
N GLU A 133 -25.12 -4.62 5.34
CA GLU A 133 -23.90 -3.86 5.63
C GLU A 133 -22.69 -4.74 5.33
N THR A 134 -21.85 -4.31 4.38
CA THR A 134 -20.61 -4.99 4.01
C THR A 134 -19.44 -4.17 4.51
N THR A 135 -18.58 -4.75 5.35
CA THR A 135 -17.39 -4.08 5.90
C THR A 135 -16.13 -4.82 5.51
N TYR A 136 -15.23 -4.11 4.84
CA TYR A 136 -13.91 -4.56 4.42
C TYR A 136 -12.89 -4.07 5.44
N PHE A 137 -12.02 -4.95 5.95
CA PHE A 137 -10.92 -4.58 6.85
C PHE A 137 -9.80 -5.61 6.80
N ALA A 138 -8.60 -5.23 7.23
CA ALA A 138 -7.48 -6.14 7.43
C ALA A 138 -7.21 -6.31 8.92
N ASP A 139 -6.74 -7.50 9.32
CA ASP A 139 -6.20 -7.69 10.67
C ASP A 139 -5.02 -6.73 10.92
N VAL A 140 -4.83 -6.32 12.18
CA VAL A 140 -3.78 -5.37 12.55
C VAL A 140 -2.36 -5.94 12.42
N ASN A 141 -2.20 -7.28 12.45
CA ASN A 141 -0.89 -7.95 12.46
C ASN A 141 -0.78 -9.09 11.44
N GLU A 142 -1.85 -9.85 11.21
CA GLU A 142 -1.85 -11.03 10.36
C GLU A 142 -2.19 -10.68 8.91
N SER A 143 -1.70 -11.49 7.97
CA SER A 143 -1.94 -11.32 6.54
C SER A 143 -3.34 -11.81 6.14
N VAL A 144 -4.38 -11.15 6.67
CA VAL A 144 -5.78 -11.54 6.51
C VAL A 144 -6.66 -10.31 6.25
N LYS A 145 -7.42 -10.39 5.16
CA LYS A 145 -8.54 -9.51 4.81
C LYS A 145 -9.85 -10.18 5.20
N LEU A 146 -10.76 -9.41 5.77
CA LEU A 146 -12.12 -9.80 6.05
C LEU A 146 -13.09 -8.94 5.23
N VAL A 147 -14.10 -9.60 4.66
CA VAL A 147 -15.29 -8.96 4.11
C VAL A 147 -16.48 -9.47 4.92
N GLN A 148 -16.81 -8.73 5.98
CA GLN A 148 -17.93 -9.03 6.86
C GLN A 148 -19.23 -8.55 6.24
N LEU A 149 -20.23 -9.43 6.15
CA LEU A 149 -21.57 -9.12 5.69
C LEU A 149 -22.57 -9.31 6.84
N ARG A 150 -23.22 -8.22 7.23
CA ARG A 150 -24.34 -8.22 8.19
C ARG A 150 -25.64 -8.05 7.43
N LEU A 151 -26.56 -8.98 7.61
CA LEU A 151 -27.88 -8.97 6.97
C LEU A 151 -28.98 -8.92 8.01
N HIS A 152 -29.97 -8.08 7.76
CA HIS A 152 -31.19 -7.99 8.57
C HIS A 152 -32.42 -8.07 7.68
N ASN A 153 -33.25 -9.09 7.89
CA ASN A 153 -34.53 -9.21 7.20
C ASN A 153 -35.62 -8.48 7.99
N GLN A 154 -35.98 -7.29 7.55
CA GLN A 154 -37.05 -6.46 8.13
C GLN A 154 -38.45 -6.83 7.58
N GLY A 155 -38.52 -7.80 6.66
CA GLY A 155 -39.76 -8.22 6.01
C GLY A 155 -40.52 -9.27 6.81
N GLY A 156 -41.79 -9.48 6.43
CA GLY A 156 -42.66 -10.50 7.03
C GLY A 156 -42.49 -11.92 6.46
N ALA A 157 -41.66 -12.10 5.42
CA ALA A 157 -41.39 -13.39 4.79
C ALA A 157 -39.91 -13.78 4.92
N GLY A 158 -39.64 -15.07 5.05
CA GLY A 158 -38.27 -15.59 5.03
C GLY A 158 -37.62 -15.45 3.65
N ARG A 159 -36.30 -15.32 3.60
CA ARG A 159 -35.53 -15.25 2.34
C ARG A 159 -34.54 -16.40 2.25
N ARG A 160 -34.50 -17.08 1.11
CA ARG A 160 -33.46 -18.05 0.77
C ARG A 160 -32.35 -17.35 0.02
N LEU A 161 -31.15 -17.33 0.58
CA LEU A 161 -30.02 -16.55 0.08
C LEU A 161 -28.81 -17.45 -0.15
N ARG A 162 -27.95 -17.05 -1.07
CA ARG A 162 -26.63 -17.64 -1.30
C ARG A 162 -25.56 -16.56 -1.22
N ALA A 163 -24.63 -16.70 -0.28
CA ALA A 163 -23.42 -15.90 -0.22
C ALA A 163 -22.36 -16.59 -1.06
N LEU A 164 -21.76 -15.88 -2.01
CA LEU A 164 -20.78 -16.41 -2.94
C LEU A 164 -19.58 -15.46 -3.02
N ALA A 165 -18.37 -16.02 -3.04
CA ALA A 165 -17.17 -15.29 -3.39
C ALA A 165 -16.46 -15.95 -4.57
N MET A 166 -15.88 -15.15 -5.46
CA MET A 166 -14.94 -15.58 -6.50
C MET A 166 -13.77 -14.60 -6.53
N VAL A 167 -12.57 -15.11 -6.23
CA VAL A 167 -11.32 -14.35 -6.20
C VAL A 167 -10.41 -14.87 -7.30
N GLU A 168 -9.95 -14.00 -8.20
CA GLU A 168 -8.96 -14.35 -9.21
C GLU A 168 -7.56 -14.41 -8.59
N TRP A 169 -6.89 -15.56 -8.70
CA TRP A 169 -5.52 -15.69 -8.20
C TRP A 169 -4.52 -15.09 -9.18
N GLN A 170 -3.65 -14.22 -8.69
CA GLN A 170 -2.44 -13.78 -9.39
C GLN A 170 -1.18 -14.38 -8.78
N LEU A 171 -0.98 -14.21 -7.47
CA LEU A 171 0.18 -14.67 -6.68
C LEU A 171 1.52 -14.40 -7.37
N GLY A 172 1.71 -13.18 -7.86
CA GLY A 172 2.90 -12.76 -8.59
C GLY A 172 2.81 -11.33 -9.11
N GLY A 173 3.89 -10.86 -9.74
CA GLY A 173 4.03 -9.48 -10.21
C GLY A 173 3.37 -9.21 -11.56
N ALA A 174 3.05 -10.26 -12.32
CA ALA A 174 2.41 -10.16 -13.62
C ALA A 174 1.39 -11.28 -13.85
N ARG A 175 0.37 -10.99 -14.66
CA ARG A 175 -0.69 -11.96 -15.00
C ARG A 175 -0.18 -13.30 -15.54
N HIS A 176 0.94 -13.33 -16.25
CA HIS A 176 1.46 -14.59 -16.80
C HIS A 176 2.03 -15.54 -15.73
N GLU A 177 2.43 -15.01 -14.57
CA GLU A 177 2.96 -15.79 -13.44
C GLU A 177 1.89 -16.65 -12.77
N ARG A 178 0.59 -16.35 -12.96
CA ARG A 178 -0.48 -17.20 -12.42
C ARG A 178 -0.54 -18.59 -13.05
N ARG A 179 0.13 -18.81 -14.19
CA ARG A 179 0.21 -20.13 -14.86
C ARG A 179 0.88 -21.21 -14.01
N THR A 180 1.71 -20.81 -13.05
CA THR A 180 2.39 -21.72 -12.13
C THR A 180 1.64 -21.90 -10.81
N VAL A 181 0.51 -21.20 -10.62
CA VAL A 181 -0.33 -21.35 -9.43
C VAL A 181 -1.08 -22.69 -9.47
N ARG A 182 -1.10 -23.38 -8.33
CA ARG A 182 -1.94 -24.55 -8.09
C ARG A 182 -3.01 -24.16 -7.08
N ALA A 183 -4.28 -24.39 -7.38
CA ALA A 183 -5.39 -24.15 -6.49
C ALA A 183 -6.17 -25.44 -6.17
N TRP A 184 -6.58 -25.59 -4.91
CA TRP A 184 -7.24 -26.80 -4.41
C TRP A 184 -8.09 -26.48 -3.17
N LYS A 185 -9.03 -27.36 -2.82
CA LYS A 185 -9.69 -27.34 -1.51
C LYS A 185 -8.96 -28.25 -0.52
N SER A 186 -8.88 -27.87 0.76
CA SER A 186 -8.35 -28.75 1.81
C SER A 186 -9.16 -30.04 1.93
N ASP A 187 -8.48 -31.16 2.13
CA ASP A 187 -9.11 -32.47 2.39
C ASP A 187 -9.74 -32.56 3.78
N SER A 188 -9.47 -31.59 4.66
CA SER A 188 -10.02 -31.55 6.02
C SER A 188 -11.51 -31.20 6.00
N PRO A 189 -12.42 -32.09 6.44
CA PRO A 189 -13.85 -31.82 6.41
C PRO A 189 -14.27 -30.65 7.29
N ALA A 190 -13.47 -30.35 8.33
CA ALA A 190 -13.70 -29.24 9.25
C ALA A 190 -13.31 -27.87 8.65
N LEU A 191 -12.36 -27.84 7.71
CA LEU A 191 -11.82 -26.59 7.16
C LEU A 191 -12.39 -26.35 5.77
N THR A 192 -13.25 -25.35 5.66
CA THR A 192 -13.88 -25.04 4.38
C THR A 192 -13.22 -23.83 3.75
N ALA A 193 -12.03 -24.08 3.21
CA ALA A 193 -11.20 -23.09 2.55
C ALA A 193 -10.64 -23.64 1.22
N VAL A 194 -10.52 -22.75 0.23
CA VAL A 194 -9.84 -22.99 -1.04
C VAL A 194 -8.51 -22.29 -1.01
N PHE A 195 -7.45 -23.01 -1.35
CA PHE A 195 -6.07 -22.57 -1.28
C PHE A 195 -5.50 -22.38 -2.68
N ALA A 196 -4.50 -21.51 -2.80
CA ALA A 196 -3.68 -21.37 -3.98
C ALA A 196 -2.22 -21.15 -3.61
N LYS A 197 -1.32 -21.90 -4.26
CA LYS A 197 0.12 -21.88 -4.01
C LYS A 197 0.85 -21.42 -5.26
N GLN A 198 1.75 -20.45 -5.10
CA GLN A 198 2.75 -20.12 -6.12
C GLN A 198 3.86 -21.19 -6.10
N ARG A 199 4.06 -21.89 -7.23
CA ARG A 199 5.10 -22.93 -7.37
C ARG A 199 6.42 -22.37 -7.89
N GLU A 200 6.38 -21.26 -8.61
CA GLU A 200 7.58 -20.61 -9.11
C GLU A 200 8.30 -19.86 -8.00
N SER A 201 9.63 -19.94 -7.96
CA SER A 201 10.44 -19.47 -6.82
C SER A 201 11.40 -18.34 -7.17
N ARG A 202 11.62 -18.04 -8.46
CA ARG A 202 12.60 -17.05 -8.90
C ARG A 202 12.42 -15.66 -8.28
N ALA A 203 11.18 -15.25 -7.99
CA ALA A 203 10.86 -13.96 -7.38
C ALA A 203 10.90 -13.99 -5.83
N GLY A 204 11.29 -15.11 -5.20
CA GLY A 204 11.34 -15.27 -3.75
C GLY A 204 10.01 -15.62 -3.07
N PHE A 205 8.94 -15.85 -3.84
CA PHE A 205 7.58 -16.17 -3.34
C PHE A 205 7.15 -17.62 -3.61
N GLY A 206 8.09 -18.49 -4.02
CA GLY A 206 7.80 -19.90 -4.23
C GLY A 206 7.44 -20.58 -2.90
N GLY A 207 6.31 -21.29 -2.87
CA GLY A 207 5.77 -21.83 -1.64
C GLY A 207 4.60 -21.03 -1.07
N ALA A 208 4.62 -19.71 -1.29
CA ALA A 208 3.63 -18.78 -0.75
C ALA A 208 2.22 -19.24 -1.11
N THR A 209 1.35 -19.28 -0.10
CA THR A 209 0.02 -19.86 -0.22
C THR A 209 -1.03 -18.88 0.31
N ALA A 210 -1.98 -18.53 -0.55
CA ALA A 210 -3.18 -17.80 -0.18
C ALA A 210 -4.35 -18.76 0.04
N PHE A 211 -5.36 -18.30 0.77
CA PHE A 211 -6.62 -19.02 0.94
C PHE A 211 -7.81 -18.07 0.94
N LEU A 212 -8.95 -18.59 0.50
CA LEU A 212 -10.26 -18.00 0.68
C LEU A 212 -11.11 -18.95 1.53
N SER A 213 -11.77 -18.43 2.57
CA SER A 213 -12.75 -19.18 3.36
C SER A 213 -14.02 -18.35 3.59
N LEU A 214 -15.07 -19.01 4.07
CA LEU A 214 -16.35 -18.40 4.41
C LEU A 214 -16.78 -18.90 5.79
N SER A 215 -17.04 -17.96 6.68
CA SER A 215 -17.39 -18.18 8.09
C SER A 215 -18.78 -17.62 8.41
N GLY A 216 -19.42 -18.12 9.47
CA GLY A 216 -20.70 -17.61 9.96
C GLY A 216 -21.95 -18.15 9.25
N LEU A 217 -21.83 -19.15 8.38
CA LEU A 217 -22.97 -19.83 7.76
C LEU A 217 -23.14 -21.28 8.25
N PRO A 218 -24.38 -21.74 8.49
CA PRO A 218 -24.67 -23.13 8.77
C PRO A 218 -24.75 -23.93 7.45
N GLY A 219 -24.02 -25.05 7.36
CA GLY A 219 -24.16 -26.01 6.27
C GLY A 219 -22.92 -26.20 5.39
N PRO A 220 -23.00 -27.13 4.41
CA PRO A 220 -21.88 -27.41 3.51
C PRO A 220 -21.67 -26.25 2.53
N LEU A 221 -20.41 -25.92 2.26
CA LEU A 221 -20.08 -24.95 1.22
C LEU A 221 -19.73 -25.65 -0.09
N GLN A 222 -20.17 -25.04 -1.18
CA GLN A 222 -19.75 -25.35 -2.54
C GLN A 222 -18.40 -24.68 -2.81
N TRP A 223 -17.62 -25.22 -3.73
CA TRP A 223 -16.32 -24.67 -4.10
C TRP A 223 -15.95 -24.98 -5.55
N THR A 224 -15.09 -24.17 -6.15
CA THR A 224 -14.35 -24.50 -7.38
C THR A 224 -13.07 -23.67 -7.45
N CYS A 225 -12.09 -24.13 -8.23
CA CYS A 225 -10.90 -23.37 -8.58
C CYS A 225 -10.89 -22.96 -10.06
N GLU A 226 -11.97 -23.23 -10.80
CA GLU A 226 -12.10 -22.95 -12.23
C GLU A 226 -12.86 -21.64 -12.47
N ARG A 227 -12.12 -20.59 -12.87
CA ARG A 227 -12.72 -19.27 -13.07
C ARG A 227 -13.71 -19.23 -14.25
N SER A 228 -13.50 -20.07 -15.25
CA SER A 228 -14.33 -20.12 -16.47
C SER A 228 -15.80 -20.44 -16.19
N GLU A 229 -16.14 -21.05 -15.05
CA GLU A 229 -17.53 -21.29 -14.62
C GLU A 229 -18.34 -19.99 -14.44
N PHE A 230 -17.66 -18.86 -14.27
CA PHE A 230 -18.27 -17.55 -13.99
C PHE A 230 -18.39 -16.65 -15.20
N PHE A 231 -18.00 -17.09 -16.40
CA PHE A 231 -18.01 -16.25 -17.58
C PHE A 231 -18.67 -16.96 -18.75
N ASP A 232 -19.59 -16.27 -19.43
CA ASP A 232 -20.18 -16.78 -20.67
C ASP A 232 -19.22 -16.63 -21.87
N ALA A 233 -19.65 -17.07 -23.06
CA ALA A 233 -18.86 -16.98 -24.28
C ALA A 233 -18.54 -15.53 -24.72
N ALA A 234 -19.28 -14.54 -24.21
CA ALA A 234 -19.05 -13.11 -24.43
C ALA A 234 -18.18 -12.47 -23.32
N GLY A 235 -17.73 -13.26 -22.33
CA GLY A 235 -16.96 -12.79 -21.19
C GLY A 235 -17.78 -12.01 -20.17
N GLN A 236 -19.11 -12.13 -20.17
CA GLN A 236 -19.97 -11.54 -19.15
C GLN A 236 -20.02 -12.43 -17.92
N LEU A 237 -20.05 -11.80 -16.74
CA LEU A 237 -20.17 -12.52 -15.47
C LEU A 237 -21.52 -13.24 -15.40
N VAL A 238 -21.48 -14.54 -15.18
CA VAL A 238 -22.64 -15.40 -14.92
C VAL A 238 -22.45 -16.15 -13.61
N ILE A 239 -23.55 -16.40 -12.90
CA ILE A 239 -23.52 -17.11 -11.63
C ILE A 239 -23.96 -18.55 -11.87
N PRO A 240 -23.06 -19.54 -11.77
CA PRO A 240 -23.44 -20.93 -11.98
C PRO A 240 -24.38 -21.38 -10.85
N PRO A 241 -25.44 -22.16 -11.15
CA PRO A 241 -26.37 -22.67 -10.15
C PRO A 241 -25.66 -23.49 -9.05
N ALA A 242 -24.61 -24.24 -9.42
CA ALA A 242 -23.74 -24.97 -8.51
C ALA A 242 -22.28 -24.84 -8.95
N LEU A 243 -21.34 -24.86 -8.00
CA LEU A 243 -19.91 -24.85 -8.30
C LEU A 243 -19.39 -26.26 -8.61
N GLY A 244 -18.48 -26.37 -9.59
CA GLY A 244 -18.04 -27.64 -10.18
C GLY A 244 -17.14 -28.53 -9.32
N GLN A 245 -16.72 -28.09 -8.13
CA GLN A 245 -15.82 -28.85 -7.22
C GLN A 245 -14.50 -29.28 -7.87
N SER A 246 -13.96 -28.42 -8.73
CA SER A 246 -12.72 -28.70 -9.45
C SER A 246 -11.51 -28.04 -8.78
N ALA A 247 -10.40 -28.77 -8.70
CA ALA A 247 -9.09 -28.22 -8.40
C ALA A 247 -8.34 -27.94 -9.71
N THR A 248 -7.45 -26.95 -9.72
CA THR A 248 -6.73 -26.57 -10.96
C THR A 248 -5.24 -26.39 -10.72
N SER A 249 -4.44 -26.67 -11.75
CA SER A 249 -2.98 -26.52 -11.75
C SER A 249 -2.55 -25.82 -13.05
N GLY A 250 -3.27 -24.77 -13.44
CA GLY A 250 -3.22 -24.22 -14.79
C GLY A 250 -3.58 -22.74 -14.91
N ALA A 251 -3.93 -22.32 -16.12
CA ALA A 251 -3.79 -20.95 -16.62
C ALA A 251 -4.80 -19.93 -16.07
N ASP A 252 -5.93 -20.36 -15.51
CA ASP A 252 -6.98 -19.45 -15.04
C ASP A 252 -7.50 -19.76 -13.61
N PRO A 253 -6.61 -19.79 -12.60
CA PRO A 253 -6.95 -20.20 -11.25
C PRO A 253 -7.79 -19.14 -10.53
N CYS A 254 -8.85 -19.57 -9.86
CA CYS A 254 -9.58 -18.77 -8.88
C CYS A 254 -9.74 -19.54 -7.57
N ALA A 255 -10.27 -18.86 -6.55
CA ALA A 255 -10.99 -19.53 -5.49
C ALA A 255 -12.42 -19.03 -5.50
N ALA A 256 -13.35 -19.97 -5.61
CA ALA A 256 -14.75 -19.70 -5.43
C ALA A 256 -15.34 -20.55 -4.31
N LEU A 257 -16.16 -19.92 -3.48
CA LEU A 257 -16.90 -20.54 -2.38
C LEU A 257 -18.33 -20.04 -2.39
N ALA A 258 -19.29 -20.90 -2.07
CA ALA A 258 -20.67 -20.49 -1.88
C ALA A 258 -21.35 -21.24 -0.75
N GLY A 259 -22.14 -20.53 0.05
CA GLY A 259 -22.99 -21.09 1.11
C GLY A 259 -24.42 -20.60 0.97
N GLU A 260 -25.37 -21.53 1.06
CA GLU A 260 -26.80 -21.23 1.05
C GLU A 260 -27.35 -21.20 2.46
N PHE A 261 -28.27 -20.28 2.73
CA PHE A 261 -28.90 -20.13 4.04
C PHE A 261 -30.29 -19.51 3.92
N THR A 262 -31.10 -19.68 4.95
CA THR A 262 -32.42 -19.04 5.05
C THR A 262 -32.39 -18.01 6.16
N LEU A 263 -32.86 -16.80 5.86
CA LEU A 263 -32.99 -15.70 6.80
C LEU A 263 -34.47 -15.48 7.13
N ALA A 264 -34.88 -15.86 8.34
CA ALA A 264 -36.26 -15.75 8.81
C ALA A 264 -36.70 -14.27 8.95
N PRO A 265 -38.02 -14.00 8.99
CA PRO A 265 -38.53 -12.66 9.31
C PRO A 265 -37.93 -12.10 10.61
N GLY A 266 -37.46 -10.85 10.59
CA GLY A 266 -36.83 -10.19 11.72
C GLY A 266 -35.41 -10.66 12.07
N GLN A 267 -34.89 -11.69 11.41
CA GLN A 267 -33.60 -12.29 11.78
C GLN A 267 -32.42 -11.40 11.34
N ASN A 268 -31.36 -11.43 12.16
CA ASN A 268 -30.04 -10.91 11.83
C ASN A 268 -29.06 -12.07 11.65
N ILE A 269 -28.17 -11.98 10.66
CA ILE A 269 -27.03 -12.88 10.51
C ILE A 269 -25.77 -12.09 10.16
N THR A 270 -24.64 -12.57 10.65
CA THR A 270 -23.30 -12.07 10.29
C THR A 270 -22.50 -13.22 9.73
N LEU A 271 -21.93 -13.02 8.54
CA LEU A 271 -20.99 -13.94 7.90
C LEU A 271 -19.74 -13.15 7.47
N ALA A 272 -18.63 -13.84 7.21
CA ALA A 272 -17.45 -13.18 6.67
C ALA A 272 -16.72 -14.07 5.67
N PHE A 273 -16.36 -13.46 4.53
CA PHE A 273 -15.35 -14.02 3.65
C PHE A 273 -13.98 -13.63 4.18
N VAL A 274 -13.06 -14.60 4.24
CA VAL A 274 -11.71 -14.41 4.77
C VAL A 274 -10.71 -14.75 3.69
N LEU A 275 -9.94 -13.75 3.25
CA LEU A 275 -8.86 -13.90 2.29
C LEU A 275 -7.53 -13.74 3.02
N GLY A 276 -6.75 -14.81 3.11
CA GLY A 276 -5.49 -14.82 3.85
C GLY A 276 -4.29 -15.27 3.03
N HIS A 277 -3.10 -15.03 3.56
CA HIS A 277 -1.84 -15.39 2.93
C HIS A 277 -0.81 -15.84 3.97
N ALA A 278 -0.05 -16.90 3.66
CA ALA A 278 1.07 -17.37 4.47
C ALA A 278 2.25 -17.83 3.60
N ALA A 279 3.40 -18.08 4.23
CA ALA A 279 4.64 -18.45 3.55
C ALA A 279 4.57 -19.82 2.86
N ASP A 280 3.74 -20.73 3.35
CA ASP A 280 3.62 -22.10 2.84
C ASP A 280 2.21 -22.69 3.09
N PRO A 281 1.89 -23.85 2.49
CA PRO A 281 0.58 -24.47 2.64
C PRO A 281 0.20 -24.83 4.09
N ALA A 282 1.16 -25.28 4.91
CA ALA A 282 0.86 -25.69 6.28
C ALA A 282 0.54 -24.48 7.15
N ALA A 283 1.31 -23.39 7.00
CA ALA A 283 1.05 -22.12 7.65
C ALA A 283 -0.29 -21.51 7.20
N ALA A 284 -0.62 -21.59 5.90
CA ALA A 284 -1.89 -21.11 5.37
C ALA A 284 -3.08 -21.89 5.93
N GLU A 285 -2.95 -23.22 6.03
CA GLU A 285 -3.98 -24.07 6.62
C GLU A 285 -4.21 -23.76 8.10
N GLN A 286 -3.13 -23.60 8.88
CA GLN A 286 -3.23 -23.21 10.27
C GLN A 286 -3.89 -21.83 10.44
N LEU A 287 -3.51 -20.86 9.61
CA LEU A 287 -4.10 -19.53 9.62
C LEU A 287 -5.59 -19.60 9.28
N ALA A 288 -5.98 -20.36 8.24
CA ALA A 288 -7.38 -20.54 7.86
C ALA A 288 -8.21 -21.19 8.99
N ARG A 289 -7.66 -22.20 9.70
CA ARG A 289 -8.32 -22.81 10.87
C ARG A 289 -8.53 -21.81 12.00
N ASN A 290 -7.52 -21.01 12.31
CA ASN A 290 -7.61 -19.99 13.34
C ASN A 290 -8.70 -18.96 13.02
N TRP A 291 -8.79 -18.54 11.76
CA TRP A 291 -9.76 -17.52 11.33
C TRP A 291 -11.18 -18.04 11.12
N GLN A 292 -11.37 -19.36 10.99
CA GLN A 292 -12.71 -19.94 10.87
C GLN A 292 -13.53 -19.79 12.16
N SER A 293 -12.88 -19.69 13.33
CA SER A 293 -13.51 -19.56 14.64
C SER A 293 -13.44 -18.16 15.25
N ARG A 294 -12.72 -17.22 14.62
CA ARG A 294 -12.60 -15.84 15.12
C ARG A 294 -13.87 -15.04 14.85
N ASP A 295 -14.21 -14.19 15.81
CA ASP A 295 -15.32 -13.25 15.67
C ASP A 295 -14.88 -12.02 14.86
N ALA A 296 -15.37 -11.93 13.62
CA ALA A 296 -15.09 -10.82 12.73
C ALA A 296 -15.54 -9.45 13.30
N ALA A 297 -16.61 -9.39 14.10
CA ALA A 297 -17.05 -8.15 14.71
C ALA A 297 -16.07 -7.70 15.81
N GLN A 298 -15.57 -8.64 16.62
CA GLN A 298 -14.54 -8.34 17.61
C GLN A 298 -13.23 -7.90 16.95
N THR A 299 -12.82 -8.55 15.85
CA THR A 299 -11.63 -8.14 15.09
C THR A 299 -11.77 -6.72 14.53
N LEU A 300 -12.94 -6.35 13.98
CA LEU A 300 -13.16 -4.99 13.50
C LEU A 300 -13.00 -3.94 14.61
N GLU A 301 -13.48 -4.23 15.82
CA GLU A 301 -13.28 -3.32 16.96
C GLU A 301 -11.82 -3.23 17.40
N GLN A 302 -11.03 -4.32 17.29
CA GLN A 302 -9.58 -4.28 17.52
C GLN A 302 -8.86 -3.39 16.49
N VAL A 303 -9.26 -3.46 15.21
CA VAL A 303 -8.73 -2.60 14.14
C VAL A 303 -9.03 -1.13 14.44
N LYS A 304 -10.27 -0.81 14.80
CA LYS A 304 -10.67 0.56 15.17
C LYS A 304 -9.90 1.06 16.40
N ALA A 305 -9.74 0.21 17.42
CA ALA A 305 -9.01 0.55 18.63
C ALA A 305 -7.52 0.82 18.34
N TYR A 306 -6.89 0.02 17.48
CA TYR A 306 -5.50 0.25 17.04
C TYR A 306 -5.33 1.63 16.41
N TRP A 307 -6.18 1.97 15.42
CA TRP A 307 -6.08 3.26 14.75
C TRP A 307 -6.45 4.43 15.65
N ALA A 308 -7.46 4.27 16.52
CA ALA A 308 -7.79 5.27 17.52
C ALA A 308 -6.64 5.52 18.50
N GLY A 309 -5.94 4.46 18.92
CA GLY A 309 -4.77 4.55 19.80
C GLY A 309 -3.59 5.25 19.14
N LEU A 310 -3.30 4.97 17.87
CA LEU A 310 -2.22 5.64 17.14
C LEU A 310 -2.52 7.12 16.87
N LEU A 311 -3.71 7.40 16.33
CA LEU A 311 -4.11 8.73 15.86
C LEU A 311 -4.59 9.65 17.00
N GLY A 312 -4.87 9.09 18.18
CA GLY A 312 -5.24 9.84 19.38
C GLY A 312 -4.05 10.45 20.14
N LYS A 313 -2.81 10.09 19.77
CA LYS A 313 -1.59 10.56 20.47
C LYS A 313 -1.30 12.05 20.28
N LEU A 314 -1.68 12.62 19.14
CA LEU A 314 -1.56 14.05 18.84
C LEU A 314 -2.84 14.48 18.13
N GLN A 315 -3.53 15.47 18.70
CA GLN A 315 -4.72 16.06 18.10
C GLN A 315 -4.65 17.57 18.16
N VAL A 316 -5.15 18.21 17.11
CA VAL A 316 -5.39 19.65 17.04
C VAL A 316 -6.88 19.93 17.16
N ARG A 317 -7.20 21.10 17.70
CA ARG A 317 -8.56 21.65 17.68
C ARG A 317 -8.50 23.07 17.20
N THR A 318 -9.17 23.35 16.10
CA THR A 318 -9.17 24.67 15.46
C THR A 318 -10.60 25.12 15.15
N PRO A 319 -10.79 26.38 14.72
CA PRO A 319 -12.08 26.82 14.20
C PRO A 319 -12.47 26.14 12.87
N ASP A 320 -11.55 25.44 12.20
CA ASP A 320 -11.80 24.70 10.96
C ASP A 320 -11.89 23.18 11.23
N PRO A 321 -13.10 22.60 11.33
CA PRO A 321 -13.26 21.18 11.59
C PRO A 321 -12.74 20.28 10.47
N LEU A 322 -12.59 20.78 9.24
CA LEU A 322 -12.02 20.00 8.13
C LEU A 322 -10.50 19.87 8.29
N PHE A 323 -9.84 20.93 8.74
CA PHE A 323 -8.43 20.88 9.11
C PHE A 323 -8.19 19.88 10.25
N ASP A 324 -9.02 19.94 11.29
CA ASP A 324 -8.96 19.00 12.42
C ASP A 324 -9.16 17.55 11.95
N ALA A 325 -10.13 17.30 11.06
CA ALA A 325 -10.36 15.96 10.52
C ALA A 325 -9.13 15.42 9.76
N LEU A 326 -8.53 16.23 8.89
CA LEU A 326 -7.35 15.81 8.12
C LEU A 326 -6.15 15.54 9.05
N ALA A 327 -5.81 16.49 9.91
CA ALA A 327 -4.66 16.39 10.80
C ALA A 327 -4.80 15.25 11.81
N ASN A 328 -5.98 15.09 12.43
CA ASN A 328 -6.19 14.14 13.51
C ASN A 328 -6.46 12.72 13.02
N ARG A 329 -6.90 12.53 11.77
CA ARG A 329 -7.39 11.22 11.30
C ARG A 329 -6.74 10.73 10.01
N TRP A 330 -6.56 11.60 9.02
CA TRP A 330 -6.29 11.15 7.65
C TRP A 330 -4.82 11.23 7.23
N LEU A 331 -4.09 12.29 7.60
CA LEU A 331 -2.72 12.48 7.11
C LEU A 331 -1.79 11.36 7.59
N LEU A 332 -1.76 11.07 8.90
CA LEU A 332 -0.94 9.99 9.44
C LEU A 332 -1.42 8.59 9.03
N TYR A 333 -2.74 8.40 8.91
CA TYR A 333 -3.30 7.16 8.37
C TYR A 333 -2.81 6.91 6.95
N GLN A 334 -2.88 7.92 6.08
CA GLN A 334 -2.39 7.86 4.71
C GLN A 334 -0.89 7.57 4.67
N THR A 335 -0.07 8.27 5.46
CA THR A 335 1.37 8.03 5.52
C THR A 335 1.68 6.61 5.97
N LEU A 336 1.01 6.10 7.00
CA LEU A 336 1.30 4.75 7.49
C LEU A 336 0.79 3.67 6.53
N ALA A 337 -0.51 3.70 6.22
CA ALA A 337 -1.15 2.67 5.43
C ALA A 337 -0.69 2.69 3.98
N SER A 338 -0.75 3.83 3.30
CA SER A 338 -0.43 3.91 1.86
C SER A 338 1.07 4.05 1.58
N ARG A 339 1.79 4.90 2.32
CA ARG A 339 3.20 5.21 1.98
C ARG A 339 4.21 4.25 2.61
N LEU A 340 4.08 3.94 3.90
CA LEU A 340 5.04 3.09 4.60
C LEU A 340 4.73 1.61 4.43
N TRP A 341 3.48 1.18 4.65
CA TRP A 341 3.11 -0.23 4.55
C TRP A 341 2.87 -0.68 3.11
N SER A 342 1.91 -0.06 2.43
CA SER A 342 1.50 -0.50 1.09
C SER A 342 2.52 -0.14 0.01
N LYS A 343 3.11 1.06 0.09
CA LYS A 343 3.84 1.69 -1.02
C LYS A 343 3.01 1.63 -2.31
N ALA A 344 1.71 1.88 -2.16
CA ALA A 344 0.72 1.72 -3.23
C ALA A 344 -0.51 2.61 -3.03
N GLY A 345 -1.17 2.91 -4.14
CA GLY A 345 -2.48 3.53 -4.25
C GLY A 345 -3.09 3.24 -5.62
N PHE A 346 -4.22 3.87 -5.95
CA PHE A 346 -4.96 3.53 -7.18
C PHE A 346 -4.12 3.60 -8.46
N TYR A 347 -3.37 4.69 -8.65
CA TYR A 347 -2.60 4.91 -9.88
C TYR A 347 -1.25 4.19 -9.93
N GLN A 348 -0.77 3.70 -8.79
CA GLN A 348 0.54 3.05 -8.70
C GLN A 348 0.56 2.00 -7.59
N ALA A 349 0.78 0.74 -7.96
CA ALA A 349 1.20 -0.32 -7.05
C ALA A 349 2.73 -0.44 -7.08
N GLY A 350 3.43 0.35 -6.26
CA GLY A 350 4.89 0.50 -6.33
C GLY A 350 5.65 -0.60 -5.60
N GLY A 351 5.35 -0.83 -4.32
CA GLY A 351 5.96 -1.89 -3.50
C GLY A 351 7.47 -1.72 -3.21
N ALA A 352 8.12 -0.73 -3.79
CA ALA A 352 9.53 -0.40 -3.57
C ALA A 352 9.69 0.57 -2.39
N PHE A 353 10.76 0.37 -1.62
CA PHE A 353 11.24 1.33 -0.64
C PHE A 353 12.13 2.34 -1.37
N GLY A 354 11.61 3.56 -1.57
CA GLY A 354 12.43 4.70 -2.01
C GLY A 354 13.31 5.18 -0.86
N PHE A 355 14.60 5.37 -1.09
CA PHE A 355 15.53 5.73 -0.02
C PHE A 355 15.14 7.09 0.59
N ARG A 356 14.96 8.11 -0.24
CA ARG A 356 14.45 9.42 0.19
C ARG A 356 13.03 9.33 0.75
N ASP A 357 12.14 8.67 0.01
CA ASP A 357 10.69 8.66 0.28
C ASP A 357 10.40 8.10 1.67
N GLN A 358 10.98 6.95 2.00
CA GLN A 358 10.67 6.26 3.24
C GLN A 358 11.18 7.03 4.46
N LEU A 359 12.32 7.72 4.36
CA LEU A 359 12.81 8.58 5.42
C LEU A 359 11.91 9.81 5.60
N GLN A 360 11.49 10.45 4.49
CA GLN A 360 10.55 11.56 4.52
C GLN A 360 9.21 11.17 5.16
N ASP A 361 8.62 10.06 4.72
CA ASP A 361 7.36 9.55 5.23
C ASP A 361 7.47 9.17 6.72
N ALA A 362 8.57 8.52 7.13
CA ALA A 362 8.75 8.11 8.53
C ALA A 362 8.96 9.27 9.50
N MET A 363 9.48 10.41 9.04
CA MET A 363 9.66 11.60 9.89
C MET A 363 8.33 12.15 10.43
N ALA A 364 7.20 11.90 9.75
CA ALA A 364 5.87 12.25 10.26
C ALA A 364 5.55 11.59 11.63
N PHE A 365 6.25 10.51 11.98
CA PHE A 365 6.04 9.76 13.22
C PHE A 365 7.01 10.12 14.34
N ALA A 366 7.95 11.06 14.13
CA ALA A 366 9.00 11.37 15.11
C ALA A 366 8.46 11.69 16.52
N VAL A 367 7.31 12.38 16.61
CA VAL A 367 6.70 12.77 17.89
C VAL A 367 5.78 11.67 18.45
N ILE A 368 5.09 10.94 17.57
CA ILE A 368 3.97 10.05 17.93
C ILE A 368 4.42 8.61 18.15
N GLU A 369 5.40 8.16 17.38
CA GLU A 369 5.98 6.83 17.45
C GLU A 369 7.44 6.88 16.97
N PRO A 370 8.35 7.52 17.75
CA PRO A 370 9.75 7.72 17.36
C PRO A 370 10.46 6.41 16.98
N ASP A 371 10.14 5.29 17.62
CA ASP A 371 10.70 3.98 17.29
C ASP A 371 10.47 3.57 15.82
N ARG A 372 9.38 4.05 15.20
CA ARG A 372 9.10 3.82 13.78
C ARG A 372 10.12 4.53 12.90
N LEU A 373 10.41 5.80 13.19
CA LEU A 373 11.44 6.57 12.51
C LEU A 373 12.82 5.92 12.76
N ARG A 374 13.12 5.54 14.01
CA ARG A 374 14.36 4.83 14.36
C ARG A 374 14.59 3.59 13.50
N ARG A 375 13.58 2.71 13.40
CA ARG A 375 13.65 1.49 12.57
C ARG A 375 13.85 1.82 11.09
N GLN A 376 13.18 2.85 10.58
CA GLN A 376 13.34 3.27 9.18
C GLN A 376 14.74 3.80 8.90
N ILE A 377 15.31 4.63 9.78
CA ILE A 377 16.68 5.13 9.67
C ILE A 377 17.68 3.98 9.57
N LEU A 378 17.56 2.98 10.45
CA LEU A 378 18.46 1.82 10.43
C LEU A 378 18.27 0.94 9.18
N LEU A 379 17.03 0.77 8.72
CA LEU A 379 16.73 0.07 7.47
C LEU A 379 17.36 0.78 6.26
N ASN A 380 17.30 2.10 6.20
CA ASN A 380 17.92 2.87 5.14
C ASN A 380 19.46 2.83 5.24
N ALA A 381 20.04 2.96 6.45
CA ALA A 381 21.48 2.80 6.64
C ALA A 381 21.98 1.44 6.15
N SER A 382 21.19 0.37 6.32
CA SER A 382 21.53 -0.96 5.80
C SER A 382 21.49 -1.08 4.28
N ARG A 383 21.20 0.01 3.55
CA ARG A 383 21.17 0.10 2.08
C ARG A 383 22.20 1.09 1.55
N GLN A 384 23.16 1.50 2.39
CA GLN A 384 24.34 2.27 2.00
C GLN A 384 25.48 1.34 1.57
N PHE A 385 26.19 1.71 0.51
CA PHE A 385 27.43 1.07 0.09
C PHE A 385 28.63 1.64 0.88
N PRO A 386 29.76 0.91 1.01
CA PRO A 386 30.94 1.41 1.70
C PRO A 386 31.46 2.76 1.17
N GLU A 387 31.22 3.06 -0.12
CA GLU A 387 31.60 4.33 -0.75
C GLU A 387 30.72 5.54 -0.37
N GLY A 388 29.68 5.33 0.46
CA GLY A 388 28.82 6.37 1.03
C GLY A 388 27.55 6.70 0.24
N ASP A 389 27.41 6.23 -0.99
CA ASP A 389 26.15 6.29 -1.74
C ASP A 389 25.23 5.11 -1.42
N VAL A 390 24.04 5.10 -1.98
CA VAL A 390 22.91 4.25 -1.56
C VAL A 390 22.17 3.66 -2.75
N GLN A 391 21.36 2.62 -2.53
CA GLN A 391 20.30 2.30 -3.49
C GLN A 391 19.29 3.45 -3.51
N HIS A 392 18.89 3.92 -4.68
CA HIS A 392 17.84 4.92 -4.86
C HIS A 392 16.47 4.37 -4.44
N TRP A 393 16.19 3.12 -4.79
CA TRP A 393 15.10 2.32 -4.23
C TRP A 393 15.40 0.83 -4.28
N TRP A 394 14.68 0.03 -3.48
CA TRP A 394 14.78 -1.44 -3.50
C TRP A 394 13.43 -2.13 -3.19
N HIS A 395 13.28 -3.38 -3.61
CA HIS A 395 12.17 -4.24 -3.23
C HIS A 395 12.55 -5.21 -2.12
N ALA A 396 11.59 -5.53 -1.24
CA ALA A 396 11.68 -6.65 -0.31
C ALA A 396 10.98 -7.90 -0.91
N PRO A 397 11.44 -9.13 -0.56
CA PRO A 397 12.56 -9.43 0.37
C PRO A 397 13.95 -9.50 -0.28
N GLY A 398 14.06 -9.65 -1.61
CA GLY A 398 15.34 -9.93 -2.28
C GLY A 398 16.34 -8.79 -2.31
N GLY A 399 15.90 -7.54 -2.11
CA GLY A 399 16.76 -6.36 -2.11
C GLY A 399 17.10 -5.83 -3.50
N GLU A 400 16.53 -6.41 -4.57
CA GLU A 400 16.66 -5.91 -5.92
C GLU A 400 16.23 -4.45 -5.97
N GLY A 401 17.09 -3.62 -6.51
CA GLY A 401 16.87 -2.19 -6.53
C GLY A 401 17.80 -1.52 -7.52
N VAL A 402 17.68 -0.20 -7.62
CA VAL A 402 18.47 0.58 -8.54
C VAL A 402 19.46 1.46 -7.76
N ARG A 403 20.72 1.49 -8.20
CA ARG A 403 21.76 2.43 -7.75
C ARG A 403 21.88 3.50 -8.84
N THR A 404 21.82 4.78 -8.48
CA THR A 404 21.85 5.91 -9.42
C THR A 404 22.89 6.95 -9.02
N HIS A 405 23.09 7.97 -9.84
CA HIS A 405 23.85 9.17 -9.49
C HIS A 405 22.97 10.29 -8.92
N PHE A 406 21.81 9.95 -8.34
CA PHE A 406 20.97 10.95 -7.69
C PHE A 406 21.65 11.44 -6.41
N SER A 407 21.79 12.77 -6.33
CA SER A 407 22.71 13.42 -5.41
C SER A 407 22.11 13.68 -4.02
N ASP A 408 20.78 13.65 -3.88
CA ASP A 408 20.11 13.91 -2.60
C ASP A 408 19.69 12.66 -1.82
N ASP A 409 19.56 11.49 -2.46
CA ASP A 409 19.03 10.28 -1.81
C ASP A 409 19.75 10.00 -0.48
N LEU A 410 21.08 9.94 -0.54
CA LEU A 410 21.93 9.65 0.62
C LEU A 410 21.79 10.70 1.74
N LEU A 411 21.46 11.96 1.42
CA LEU A 411 21.40 13.06 2.38
C LEU A 411 20.18 13.02 3.29
N TRP A 412 19.14 12.27 2.91
CA TRP A 412 17.99 12.06 3.77
C TRP A 412 18.35 11.26 5.02
N LEU A 413 19.41 10.44 4.99
CA LEU A 413 19.85 9.66 6.15
C LEU A 413 20.36 10.55 7.32
N PRO A 414 21.40 11.39 7.14
CA PRO A 414 21.83 12.30 8.20
C PRO A 414 20.74 13.32 8.59
N TYR A 415 19.90 13.75 7.64
CA TYR A 415 18.78 14.65 7.94
C TYR A 415 17.77 14.01 8.91
N ALA A 416 17.28 12.81 8.59
CA ALA A 416 16.33 12.08 9.43
C ALA A 416 16.95 11.68 10.77
N CYS A 417 18.25 11.33 10.79
CA CYS A 417 18.99 11.02 12.01
C CYS A 417 19.09 12.23 12.95
N ALA A 418 19.52 13.39 12.44
CA ALA A 418 19.58 14.61 13.25
C ALA A 418 18.19 15.02 13.76
N TYR A 419 17.16 14.94 12.91
CA TYR A 419 15.78 15.23 13.32
C TYR A 419 15.29 14.28 14.41
N TYR A 420 15.54 12.97 14.30
CA TYR A 420 15.21 12.00 15.34
C TYR A 420 15.87 12.35 16.67
N VAL A 421 17.18 12.64 16.67
CA VAL A 421 17.93 13.04 17.87
C VAL A 421 17.38 14.34 18.45
N GLN A 422 17.06 15.32 17.60
CA GLN A 422 16.50 16.60 18.03
C GLN A 422 15.14 16.43 18.72
N VAL A 423 14.27 15.56 18.18
CA VAL A 423 12.92 15.34 18.72
C VAL A 423 12.94 14.48 19.98
N THR A 424 13.81 13.47 20.06
CA THR A 424 13.78 12.44 21.11
C THR A 424 14.84 12.63 22.19
N GLY A 425 15.93 13.31 21.89
CA GLY A 425 17.14 13.35 22.72
C GLY A 425 17.93 12.03 22.73
N ASP A 426 17.50 11.00 22.00
CA ASP A 426 18.14 9.68 21.99
C ASP A 426 19.39 9.67 21.10
N LEU A 427 20.54 9.95 21.71
CA LEU A 427 21.85 9.88 21.05
C LEU A 427 22.31 8.43 20.80
N SER A 428 21.72 7.43 21.47
CA SER A 428 22.18 6.03 21.36
C SER A 428 22.01 5.46 19.95
N ILE A 429 21.07 6.01 19.16
CA ILE A 429 20.89 5.63 17.76
C ILE A 429 22.18 5.81 16.95
N LEU A 430 23.02 6.79 17.29
CA LEU A 430 24.26 7.08 16.58
C LEU A 430 25.30 5.97 16.73
N ASP A 431 25.19 5.14 17.78
CA ASP A 431 26.11 4.05 18.09
C ASP A 431 25.65 2.69 17.54
N GLU A 432 24.43 2.62 16.97
CA GLU A 432 23.89 1.40 16.35
C GLU A 432 24.80 0.92 15.22
N GLN A 433 25.18 -0.36 15.27
CA GLN A 433 26.02 -0.98 14.26
C GLN A 433 25.17 -1.50 13.11
N VAL A 434 25.42 -1.00 11.91
CA VAL A 434 24.68 -1.37 10.70
C VAL A 434 25.67 -1.82 9.63
N ALA A 435 25.36 -2.94 8.97
CA ALA A 435 26.13 -3.45 7.84
C ALA A 435 25.90 -2.60 6.59
N PHE A 436 26.93 -2.41 5.78
CA PHE A 436 26.79 -1.91 4.42
C PHE A 436 26.26 -3.00 3.48
N ILE A 437 26.03 -2.64 2.23
CA ILE A 437 25.81 -3.56 1.12
C ILE A 437 26.94 -3.49 0.09
N ASP A 438 27.29 -4.63 -0.50
CA ASP A 438 28.27 -4.75 -1.58
C ASP A 438 27.56 -4.99 -2.93
N GLY A 439 28.04 -4.31 -3.98
CA GLY A 439 27.52 -4.44 -5.33
C GLY A 439 28.36 -3.65 -6.33
N PRO A 440 28.21 -3.93 -7.65
CA PRO A 440 28.97 -3.23 -8.66
C PRO A 440 28.69 -1.72 -8.64
N ALA A 441 29.72 -0.92 -8.92
CA ALA A 441 29.56 0.48 -9.24
C ALA A 441 28.73 0.64 -10.52
N ILE A 442 28.15 1.83 -10.72
CA ILE A 442 27.46 2.17 -11.97
C ILE A 442 28.54 2.19 -13.09
N PRO A 443 28.34 1.42 -14.18
CA PRO A 443 29.29 1.41 -15.28
C PRO A 443 29.52 2.81 -15.87
N GLU A 444 30.71 3.07 -16.38
CA GLU A 444 31.01 4.34 -17.06
C GLU A 444 30.04 4.58 -18.23
N GLY A 445 29.41 5.76 -18.24
CA GLY A 445 28.40 6.13 -19.25
C GLY A 445 27.00 5.57 -19.03
N ALA A 446 26.77 4.75 -18.00
CA ALA A 446 25.43 4.31 -17.62
C ALA A 446 24.76 5.32 -16.66
N GLU A 447 23.43 5.46 -16.74
CA GLU A 447 22.67 6.32 -15.82
C GLU A 447 22.43 5.66 -14.46
N ASP A 448 22.29 4.33 -14.46
CA ASP A 448 21.95 3.53 -13.29
C ASP A 448 22.46 2.08 -13.39
N ALA A 449 22.30 1.34 -12.30
CA ALA A 449 22.52 -0.11 -12.25
C ALA A 449 21.44 -0.80 -11.41
N TYR A 450 20.74 -1.78 -12.00
CA TYR A 450 19.72 -2.59 -11.33
C TYR A 450 20.25 -3.99 -10.96
N TYR A 451 20.25 -4.33 -9.67
CA TYR A 451 20.67 -5.64 -9.17
C TYR A 451 20.23 -5.88 -7.72
N ALA A 452 20.37 -7.13 -7.24
CA ALA A 452 20.30 -7.47 -5.82
C ALA A 452 21.72 -7.38 -5.20
N PRO A 453 21.99 -6.44 -4.29
CA PRO A 453 23.27 -6.37 -3.61
C PRO A 453 23.40 -7.48 -2.56
N GLN A 454 24.64 -7.73 -2.11
CA GLN A 454 24.92 -8.63 -0.99
C GLN A 454 25.11 -7.82 0.30
N THR A 455 24.75 -8.38 1.44
CA THR A 455 25.13 -7.77 2.73
C THR A 455 26.64 -7.83 2.89
N SER A 456 27.26 -6.69 3.17
CA SER A 456 28.71 -6.60 3.38
C SER A 456 29.11 -7.17 4.74
N THR A 457 30.34 -7.66 4.84
CA THR A 457 30.97 -7.94 6.14
C THR A 457 31.41 -6.68 6.87
N GLN A 458 31.50 -5.55 6.15
CA GLN A 458 31.80 -4.25 6.74
C GLN A 458 30.58 -3.71 7.49
N THR A 459 30.82 -3.29 8.72
CA THR A 459 29.83 -2.65 9.59
C THR A 459 30.38 -1.34 10.10
N ALA A 460 29.50 -0.39 10.39
CA ALA A 460 29.85 0.86 11.03
C ALA A 460 28.70 1.38 11.89
N THR A 461 29.02 2.27 12.82
CA THR A 461 28.02 3.02 13.59
C THR A 461 27.15 3.86 12.65
N LEU A 462 25.87 4.07 12.97
CA LEU A 462 25.00 4.96 12.20
C LEU A 462 25.60 6.36 12.01
N PHE A 463 26.34 6.88 13.01
CA PHE A 463 27.07 8.14 12.87
C PHE A 463 28.04 8.13 11.68
N GLU A 464 28.78 7.04 11.51
CA GLU A 464 29.75 6.88 10.42
C GLU A 464 29.05 6.71 9.06
N HIS A 465 27.91 6.02 9.00
CA HIS A 465 27.07 5.98 7.79
C HIS A 465 26.67 7.41 7.35
N CYS A 466 26.21 8.22 8.31
CA CYS A 466 25.84 9.62 8.08
C CYS A 466 27.05 10.50 7.72
N ALA A 467 28.20 10.28 8.36
CA ALA A 467 29.43 11.02 8.08
C ALA A 467 29.98 10.75 6.68
N ARG A 468 29.94 9.49 6.22
CA ARG A 468 30.34 9.10 4.85
C ARG A 468 29.46 9.73 3.80
N THR A 469 28.16 9.83 4.07
CA THR A 469 27.23 10.57 3.21
C THR A 469 27.70 12.01 3.03
N LEU A 470 27.95 12.72 4.15
CA LEU A 470 28.37 14.12 4.10
C LEU A 470 29.72 14.30 3.42
N ASP A 471 30.68 13.42 3.70
CA ASP A 471 32.00 13.43 3.06
C ASP A 471 31.92 13.25 1.54
N LYS A 472 30.97 12.43 1.07
CA LYS A 472 30.74 12.17 -0.36
C LYS A 472 30.12 13.37 -1.08
N SER A 473 29.29 14.15 -0.40
CA SER A 473 28.50 15.25 -1.00
C SER A 473 29.20 16.61 -1.05
N LEU A 474 30.52 16.69 -0.81
CA LEU A 474 31.25 17.96 -0.75
C LEU A 474 31.68 18.53 -2.10
N ALA A 475 31.61 17.73 -3.17
CA ALA A 475 32.05 18.15 -4.49
C ALA A 475 31.13 19.26 -5.06
N THR A 476 31.75 20.26 -5.67
CA THR A 476 31.05 21.40 -6.29
C THR A 476 31.42 21.53 -7.77
N GLY A 477 30.53 22.14 -8.56
CA GLY A 477 30.81 22.50 -9.95
C GLY A 477 31.47 23.87 -10.08
N SER A 478 31.33 24.46 -11.28
CA SER A 478 32.03 25.70 -11.66
C SER A 478 31.57 26.94 -10.90
N HIS A 479 30.34 26.96 -10.40
CA HIS A 479 29.78 28.08 -9.66
C HIS A 479 29.91 27.90 -8.14
N GLY A 480 30.60 26.84 -7.68
CA GLY A 480 30.75 26.52 -6.27
C GLY A 480 29.49 25.93 -5.63
N LEU A 481 28.55 25.45 -6.44
CA LEU A 481 27.33 24.78 -5.99
C LEU A 481 27.52 23.25 -6.04
N PRO A 482 26.80 22.48 -5.21
CA PRO A 482 26.87 21.02 -5.22
C PRO A 482 26.51 20.42 -6.58
N LEU A 483 27.26 19.39 -6.99
CA LEU A 483 26.98 18.66 -8.22
C LEU A 483 25.64 17.93 -8.13
N MET A 484 24.83 18.08 -9.18
CA MET A 484 23.48 17.50 -9.28
C MET A 484 23.50 16.00 -9.60
N GLY A 485 24.60 15.49 -10.18
CA GLY A 485 24.63 14.12 -10.70
C GLY A 485 23.54 13.91 -11.77
N THR A 486 22.90 12.74 -11.79
CA THR A 486 21.78 12.47 -12.72
C THR A 486 20.41 12.82 -12.15
N GLY A 487 20.36 13.62 -11.08
CA GLY A 487 19.12 14.08 -10.46
C GLY A 487 19.33 14.54 -9.02
N ASP A 488 18.47 15.44 -8.56
CA ASP A 488 18.28 15.71 -7.13
C ASP A 488 16.84 15.28 -6.76
N TRP A 489 16.18 15.96 -5.82
CA TRP A 489 14.81 15.61 -5.45
C TRP A 489 13.80 15.68 -6.60
N ASN A 490 14.08 16.43 -7.67
CA ASN A 490 13.26 16.40 -8.88
C ASN A 490 13.82 15.41 -9.91
N ASP A 491 13.26 14.19 -9.92
CA ASP A 491 13.62 13.13 -10.87
C ASP A 491 13.51 13.54 -12.35
N GLY A 492 12.61 14.48 -12.69
CA GLY A 492 12.39 14.94 -14.06
C GLY A 492 13.52 15.83 -14.63
N MET A 493 14.50 16.22 -13.81
CA MET A 493 15.63 17.06 -14.23
C MET A 493 16.93 16.27 -14.44
N ASN A 494 16.82 14.97 -14.70
CA ASN A 494 17.95 14.05 -14.80
C ASN A 494 19.01 14.40 -15.86
N ARG A 495 18.62 15.13 -16.92
CA ARG A 495 19.53 15.56 -17.98
C ARG A 495 20.42 16.74 -17.62
N VAL A 496 20.13 17.47 -16.54
CA VAL A 496 20.90 18.68 -16.18
C VAL A 496 22.35 18.34 -15.83
N GLY A 497 22.57 17.29 -15.03
CA GLY A 497 23.92 16.91 -14.59
C GLY A 497 24.47 15.61 -15.17
N HIS A 498 23.84 15.01 -16.20
CA HIS A 498 24.26 13.71 -16.75
C HIS A 498 25.69 13.68 -17.32
N GLU A 499 26.25 14.83 -17.71
CA GLU A 499 27.65 14.99 -18.13
C GLU A 499 28.61 15.23 -16.95
N GLY A 500 28.14 15.12 -15.70
CA GLY A 500 28.94 15.30 -14.48
C GLY A 500 29.26 16.75 -14.10
N ARG A 501 28.66 17.74 -14.77
CA ARG A 501 28.95 19.16 -14.58
C ARG A 501 27.77 20.02 -14.09
N GLY A 502 26.57 19.47 -14.09
CA GLY A 502 25.37 20.21 -13.65
C GLY A 502 25.40 20.44 -12.14
N GLU A 503 24.92 21.59 -11.70
CA GLU A 503 24.90 22.00 -10.29
C GLU A 503 23.47 22.24 -9.81
N SER A 504 23.17 21.92 -8.54
CA SER A 504 21.83 22.10 -7.97
C SER A 504 21.80 23.14 -6.84
N VAL A 505 21.01 24.19 -7.04
CA VAL A 505 20.72 25.20 -6.01
C VAL A 505 19.85 24.60 -4.90
N TRP A 506 18.87 23.77 -5.24
CA TRP A 506 18.03 23.12 -4.24
C TRP A 506 18.87 22.20 -3.33
N LEU A 507 19.79 21.45 -3.91
CA LEU A 507 20.70 20.59 -3.16
C LEU A 507 21.60 21.39 -2.23
N ALA A 508 22.06 22.58 -2.65
CA ALA A 508 22.82 23.49 -1.80
C ALA A 508 22.03 23.91 -0.54
N TRP A 509 20.76 24.29 -0.68
CA TRP A 509 19.91 24.59 0.48
C TRP A 509 19.78 23.39 1.40
N PHE A 510 19.53 22.22 0.83
CA PHE A 510 19.32 21.02 1.61
C PHE A 510 20.59 20.64 2.37
N LEU A 511 21.75 20.60 1.70
CA LEU A 511 23.05 20.37 2.32
C LEU A 511 23.39 21.38 3.41
N CYS A 512 23.10 22.67 3.20
CA CYS A 512 23.31 23.69 4.25
C CYS A 512 22.51 23.36 5.52
N ARG A 513 21.29 22.85 5.38
CA ARG A 513 20.45 22.41 6.49
C ARG A 513 21.00 21.14 7.14
N VAL A 514 21.34 20.12 6.35
CA VAL A 514 21.88 18.84 6.86
C VAL A 514 23.19 19.08 7.63
N VAL A 515 24.11 19.87 7.09
CA VAL A 515 25.37 20.21 7.78
C VAL A 515 25.10 20.97 9.07
N GLN A 516 24.21 21.97 9.04
CA GLN A 516 23.88 22.75 10.24
C GLN A 516 23.36 21.88 11.39
N ASP A 517 22.55 20.86 11.08
CA ASP A 517 21.94 20.01 12.09
C ASP A 517 22.88 18.86 12.53
N PHE A 518 23.75 18.36 11.64
CA PHE A 518 24.60 17.20 11.93
C PHE A 518 26.00 17.57 12.47
N GLU A 519 26.52 18.73 12.14
CA GLU A 519 27.85 19.19 12.58
C GLU A 519 28.02 19.21 14.12
N PRO A 520 27.02 19.65 14.92
CA PRO A 520 27.13 19.61 16.39
C PRO A 520 27.27 18.18 16.93
N LEU A 521 26.65 17.19 16.27
CA LEU A 521 26.77 15.78 16.64
C LEU A 521 28.18 15.26 16.41
N ALA A 522 28.83 15.66 15.32
CA ALA A 522 30.23 15.31 15.07
C ALA A 522 31.18 15.94 16.09
N ARG A 523 30.98 17.21 16.44
CA ARG A 523 31.77 17.87 17.51
C ARG A 523 31.61 17.19 18.86
N ALA A 524 30.37 16.84 19.24
CA ALA A 524 30.09 16.15 20.49
C ALA A 524 30.78 14.78 20.57
N ARG A 525 31.10 14.18 19.42
CA ARG A 525 31.84 12.91 19.30
C ARG A 525 33.34 13.08 19.04
N ASN A 526 33.87 14.30 19.24
CA ASN A 526 35.28 14.67 19.03
C ASN A 526 35.78 14.53 17.58
N ASP A 527 34.88 14.53 16.58
CA ASP A 527 35.25 14.57 15.15
C ASP A 527 35.27 16.01 14.63
N ALA A 528 36.14 16.84 15.23
CA ALA A 528 36.27 18.25 14.89
C ALA A 528 36.79 18.49 13.46
N ALA A 529 37.51 17.51 12.90
CA ALA A 529 38.08 17.60 11.56
C ALA A 529 37.00 17.54 10.48
N ARG A 530 36.11 16.53 10.51
CA ARG A 530 34.97 16.46 9.58
C ARG A 530 34.00 17.63 9.79
N ALA A 531 33.68 17.95 11.05
CA ALA A 531 32.84 19.09 11.40
C ALA A 531 33.33 20.40 10.75
N GLY A 532 34.63 20.70 10.85
CA GLY A 532 35.24 21.88 10.22
C GLY A 532 35.16 21.85 8.69
N LYS A 533 35.42 20.70 8.07
CA LYS A 533 35.34 20.52 6.61
C LYS A 533 33.93 20.75 6.08
N TRP A 534 32.92 20.19 6.74
CA TRP A 534 31.52 20.36 6.34
C TRP A 534 31.05 21.80 6.53
N LEU A 535 31.43 22.46 7.63
CA LEU A 535 31.09 23.85 7.86
C LEU A 535 31.72 24.78 6.80
N ALA A 536 32.97 24.54 6.42
CA ALA A 536 33.62 25.29 5.35
C ALA A 536 32.89 25.13 4.00
N ALA A 537 32.46 23.90 3.66
CA ALA A 537 31.66 23.64 2.46
C ALA A 537 30.31 24.37 2.51
N ARG A 538 29.63 24.35 3.66
CA ARG A 538 28.37 25.08 3.89
C ARG A 538 28.52 26.57 3.64
N GLU A 539 29.56 27.21 4.17
CA GLU A 539 29.79 28.63 3.93
C GLU A 539 30.08 28.93 2.45
N GLY A 540 30.82 28.04 1.77
CA GLY A 540 31.02 28.10 0.32
C GLY A 540 29.70 28.05 -0.46
N TRP A 541 28.82 27.10 -0.15
CA TRP A 541 27.51 26.98 -0.79
C TRP A 541 26.62 28.19 -0.52
N ILE A 542 26.59 28.72 0.71
CA ILE A 542 25.84 29.95 1.03
C ILE A 542 26.32 31.12 0.19
N SER A 543 27.64 31.27 0.03
CA SER A 543 28.21 32.30 -0.84
C SER A 543 27.77 32.11 -2.29
N ALA A 544 27.89 30.90 -2.84
CA ALA A 544 27.49 30.59 -4.22
C ALA A 544 25.99 30.82 -4.47
N LEU A 545 25.14 30.44 -3.51
CA LEU A 545 23.70 30.65 -3.54
C LEU A 545 23.34 32.14 -3.65
N HIS A 546 24.01 33.01 -2.89
CA HIS A 546 23.77 34.46 -2.92
C HIS A 546 24.44 35.20 -4.08
N GLN A 547 25.36 34.54 -4.78
CA GLN A 547 26.02 35.06 -5.98
C GLN A 547 25.32 34.48 -7.23
N ASP A 548 25.97 33.53 -7.91
CA ASP A 548 25.47 32.99 -9.17
C ASP A 548 24.12 32.28 -9.01
N GLY A 549 23.88 31.65 -7.85
CA GLY A 549 22.62 30.99 -7.53
C GLY A 549 21.42 31.92 -7.46
N TRP A 550 21.60 33.24 -7.40
CA TRP A 550 20.54 34.24 -7.36
C TRP A 550 20.35 34.90 -8.73
N ASP A 551 19.13 34.84 -9.27
CA ASP A 551 18.77 35.41 -10.58
C ASP A 551 18.32 36.89 -10.50
N GLY A 552 18.45 37.52 -9.33
CA GLY A 552 18.05 38.92 -9.08
C GLY A 552 16.72 39.05 -8.31
N ALA A 553 15.77 38.14 -8.54
CA ALA A 553 14.45 38.15 -7.87
C ALA A 553 14.07 36.81 -7.20
N TRP A 554 14.65 35.70 -7.64
CA TRP A 554 14.52 34.37 -7.06
C TRP A 554 15.82 33.61 -7.26
N PHE A 555 15.98 32.48 -6.57
CA PHE A 555 17.12 31.60 -6.81
C PHE A 555 16.92 30.78 -8.08
N ARG A 556 17.98 30.63 -8.88
CA ARG A 556 18.02 29.70 -10.00
C ARG A 556 17.70 28.28 -9.52
N ARG A 557 17.27 27.40 -10.43
CA ARG A 557 17.01 26.00 -10.07
C ARG A 557 18.27 25.13 -10.11
N ALA A 558 19.07 25.33 -11.13
CA ALA A 558 20.27 24.56 -11.46
C ALA A 558 21.09 25.30 -12.53
N PHE A 559 22.29 24.80 -12.82
CA PHE A 559 23.18 25.25 -13.91
C PHE A 559 23.46 24.13 -14.90
#